data_AF-A0A8H3HJA3-F1
#
_entry.id   AF-A0A8H3HJA3-F1
#
_cell.length_a   1.000
_cell.length_b   1.000
_cell.length_c   1.000
_cell.angle_alpha   90.00
_cell.angle_beta   90.00
_cell.angle_gamma   90.00
#
_symmetry.space_group_name_H-M   'P 1'
#
loop_
_entity.id
_entity.type
_entity.pdbx_description
1 polymer ?
#
loop_
_entity_poly.entity_id
_entity_poly.type
_entity_poly.pdbx_seq_one_letter_code
_entity_poly.pdbx_strand_id
1 'polypeptide(L)'
;MAPRKRQRTQKKQACEQDYRLSLVDMPVEILTQVGSYVLPIDLLSLSRTNKSLRGLLMDRTSRHVWQSAMQNMEGLPPCPSKWSEPRYLSLIFSKTCSICGKPTRSRVDEVLLVRLCGGCRDKRLMPLGELPDFLYSLVHHSTRITRRESQVLREDAEAVYNRYNQLREYGDGILFLGWVDHRKRRTNNRRKNSLELIKFLDALEQEQILERDDLKAARRA
;
A
#
# COMPACT_ATOMS: atom_id res chain seq x y z
N MET A 1 -0.35 -50.42 -66.92
CA MET A 1 -1.40 -50.13 -65.93
C MET A 1 -0.74 -49.47 -64.72
N ALA A 2 -0.97 -48.18 -64.49
CA ALA A 2 -0.48 -47.48 -63.30
C ALA A 2 -1.60 -47.43 -62.23
N PRO A 3 -1.31 -47.63 -60.94
CA PRO A 3 -2.34 -47.73 -59.92
C PRO A 3 -2.90 -46.34 -59.58
N ARG A 4 -4.23 -46.22 -59.54
CA ARG A 4 -4.95 -45.02 -59.06
C ARG A 4 -4.63 -44.80 -57.58
N LYS A 5 -3.99 -43.67 -57.25
CA LYS A 5 -3.78 -43.23 -55.87
C LYS A 5 -5.13 -42.90 -55.21
N ARG A 6 -5.41 -43.52 -54.06
CA ARG A 6 -6.55 -43.23 -53.17
C ARG A 6 -6.53 -41.76 -52.75
N GLN A 7 -7.60 -41.02 -53.02
CA GLN A 7 -7.81 -39.70 -52.45
C GLN A 7 -8.14 -39.84 -50.95
N ARG A 8 -7.35 -39.15 -50.12
CA ARG A 8 -7.53 -39.08 -48.68
C ARG A 8 -8.62 -38.04 -48.40
N THR A 9 -9.79 -38.49 -47.94
CA THR A 9 -10.86 -37.60 -47.48
C THR A 9 -10.36 -36.80 -46.28
N GLN A 10 -10.28 -35.47 -46.44
CA GLN A 10 -10.00 -34.58 -45.32
C GLN A 10 -11.23 -34.57 -44.41
N LYS A 11 -11.10 -35.19 -43.22
CA LYS A 11 -12.07 -35.05 -42.14
C LYS A 11 -11.99 -33.58 -41.69
N LYS A 12 -13.03 -32.78 -41.96
CA LYS A 12 -13.20 -31.47 -41.34
C LYS A 12 -13.26 -31.69 -39.83
N GLN A 13 -12.18 -31.38 -39.13
CA GLN A 13 -12.24 -31.17 -37.68
C GLN A 13 -13.11 -29.94 -37.48
N ALA A 14 -14.28 -30.13 -36.88
CA ALA A 14 -15.06 -29.03 -36.37
C ALA A 14 -14.17 -28.28 -35.37
N CYS A 15 -13.93 -26.99 -35.63
CA CYS A 15 -13.33 -26.10 -34.66
C CYS A 15 -14.39 -25.91 -33.56
N GLU A 16 -14.25 -26.68 -32.49
CA GLU A 16 -14.97 -26.44 -31.25
C GLU A 16 -14.46 -25.09 -30.73
N GLN A 17 -15.24 -24.03 -30.95
CA GLN A 17 -14.93 -22.69 -30.47
C GLN A 17 -15.03 -22.71 -28.95
N ASP A 18 -13.87 -22.83 -28.29
CA ASP A 18 -13.73 -22.65 -26.84
C ASP A 18 -14.12 -21.20 -26.51
N TYR A 19 -15.37 -20.98 -26.10
CA TYR A 19 -15.88 -19.67 -25.68
C TYR A 19 -15.34 -19.32 -24.28
N ARG A 20 -14.04 -19.45 -24.06
CA ARG A 20 -13.41 -18.94 -22.85
C ARG A 20 -13.34 -17.43 -22.91
N LEU A 21 -14.44 -16.79 -22.51
CA LEU A 21 -14.43 -15.37 -22.17
C LEU A 21 -13.41 -15.18 -21.05
N SER A 22 -12.31 -14.50 -21.36
CA SER A 22 -11.37 -14.09 -20.33
C SER A 22 -12.01 -12.96 -19.53
N LEU A 23 -11.70 -12.88 -18.23
CA LEU A 23 -12.17 -11.77 -17.39
C LEU A 23 -11.83 -10.41 -18.04
N VAL A 24 -10.67 -10.30 -18.69
CA VAL A 24 -10.22 -9.05 -19.35
C VAL A 24 -10.96 -8.72 -20.65
N ASP A 25 -11.76 -9.65 -21.19
CA ASP A 25 -12.58 -9.42 -22.39
C ASP A 25 -13.94 -8.77 -22.03
N MET A 26 -14.25 -8.67 -20.72
CA MET A 26 -15.48 -8.04 -20.23
C MET A 26 -15.39 -6.51 -20.35
N PRO A 27 -16.54 -5.81 -20.50
CA PRO A 27 -16.59 -4.37 -20.45
C PRO A 27 -15.99 -3.82 -19.16
N VAL A 28 -15.32 -2.67 -19.26
CA VAL A 28 -14.63 -2.03 -18.13
C VAL A 28 -15.58 -1.76 -16.97
N GLU A 29 -16.83 -1.39 -17.28
CA GLU A 29 -17.88 -1.09 -16.30
C GLU A 29 -18.19 -2.30 -15.42
N ILE A 30 -18.23 -3.50 -16.02
CA ILE A 30 -18.46 -4.75 -15.29
C ILE A 30 -17.24 -5.06 -14.41
N LEU A 31 -16.02 -4.86 -14.93
CA LEU A 31 -14.79 -5.06 -14.17
C LEU A 31 -14.71 -4.14 -12.96
N THR A 32 -15.06 -2.85 -13.13
CA THR A 32 -15.10 -1.90 -12.04
C THR A 32 -16.20 -2.22 -11.04
N GLN A 33 -17.37 -2.68 -11.50
CA GLN A 33 -18.48 -3.07 -10.62
C GLN A 33 -18.12 -4.27 -9.75
N VAL A 34 -17.52 -5.32 -10.35
CA VAL A 34 -17.00 -6.46 -9.59
C VAL A 34 -15.92 -5.99 -8.61
N GLY A 35 -14.99 -5.14 -9.07
CA GLY A 35 -13.93 -4.58 -8.24
C GLY A 35 -14.44 -3.77 -7.03
N SER A 36 -15.61 -3.14 -7.11
CA SER A 36 -16.19 -2.40 -5.99
C SER A 36 -16.80 -3.29 -4.90
N TYR A 37 -17.06 -4.58 -5.16
CA TYR A 37 -17.62 -5.53 -4.19
C TYR A 37 -16.58 -6.44 -3.53
N VAL A 38 -15.33 -6.45 -4.01
CA VAL A 38 -14.28 -7.30 -3.42
C VAL A 38 -13.64 -6.64 -2.21
N LEU A 39 -12.93 -7.43 -1.40
CA LEU A 39 -12.12 -6.89 -0.31
C LEU A 39 -10.90 -6.12 -0.85
N PRO A 40 -10.35 -5.17 -0.07
CA PRO A 40 -9.21 -4.36 -0.51
C PRO A 40 -7.97 -5.18 -0.86
N ILE A 41 -7.73 -6.27 -0.13
CA ILE A 41 -6.61 -7.19 -0.38
C ILE A 41 -6.76 -7.95 -1.70
N ASP A 42 -7.99 -8.30 -2.06
CA ASP A 42 -8.31 -9.01 -3.29
C ASP A 42 -8.21 -8.07 -4.48
N LEU A 43 -8.70 -6.83 -4.35
CA LEU A 43 -8.53 -5.80 -5.39
C LEU A 43 -7.04 -5.51 -5.64
N LEU A 44 -6.24 -5.44 -4.57
CA LEU A 44 -4.80 -5.30 -4.68
C LEU A 44 -4.16 -6.49 -5.41
N SER A 45 -4.60 -7.70 -5.09
CA SER A 45 -4.11 -8.92 -5.74
C SER A 45 -4.51 -8.96 -7.21
N LEU A 46 -5.76 -8.63 -7.54
CA LEU A 46 -6.30 -8.55 -8.90
C LEU A 46 -5.53 -7.55 -9.76
N SER A 47 -5.15 -6.40 -9.20
CA SER A 47 -4.32 -5.41 -9.89
C SER A 47 -2.90 -5.90 -10.23
N ARG A 48 -2.47 -7.02 -9.65
CA ARG A 48 -1.12 -7.60 -9.84
C ARG A 48 -1.12 -8.85 -10.71
N THR A 49 -2.28 -9.44 -11.03
CA THR A 49 -2.35 -10.69 -11.82
C THR A 49 -2.17 -10.47 -13.32
N ASN A 50 -2.68 -9.35 -13.85
CA ASN A 50 -2.69 -9.07 -15.30
C ASN A 50 -2.32 -7.61 -15.60
N LYS A 51 -1.57 -7.38 -16.69
CA LYS A 51 -1.17 -6.03 -17.14
C LYS A 51 -2.37 -5.13 -17.47
N SER A 52 -3.42 -5.66 -18.09
CA SER A 52 -4.64 -4.91 -18.42
C SER A 52 -5.40 -4.50 -17.16
N LEU A 53 -5.60 -5.42 -16.22
CA LEU A 53 -6.22 -5.12 -14.92
C LEU A 53 -5.39 -4.11 -14.12
N ARG A 54 -4.06 -4.24 -14.16
CA ARG A 54 -3.16 -3.25 -13.55
C ARG A 54 -3.34 -1.87 -14.18
N GLY A 55 -3.40 -1.79 -15.51
CA GLY A 55 -3.60 -0.55 -16.25
C GLY A 55 -4.92 0.13 -15.87
N LEU A 56 -6.00 -0.65 -15.83
CA LEU A 56 -7.32 -0.18 -15.43
C LEU A 56 -7.33 0.28 -13.97
N LEU A 57 -7.03 -0.63 -13.03
CA LEU A 57 -7.21 -0.38 -11.60
C LEU A 57 -6.22 0.66 -11.04
N MET A 58 -5.05 0.86 -11.65
CA MET A 58 -4.11 1.89 -11.20
C MET A 58 -4.39 3.26 -11.82
N ASP A 59 -5.35 3.37 -12.74
CA ASP A 59 -5.78 4.64 -13.30
C ASP A 59 -6.56 5.48 -12.27
N ARG A 60 -6.50 6.81 -12.41
CA ARG A 60 -7.21 7.73 -11.52
C ARG A 60 -8.73 7.59 -11.64
N THR A 61 -9.24 7.18 -12.79
CA THR A 61 -10.67 6.95 -13.03
C THR A 61 -11.21 5.82 -12.16
N SER A 62 -10.40 4.80 -11.84
CA SER A 62 -10.76 3.70 -10.95
C SER A 62 -10.67 4.03 -9.46
N ARG A 63 -10.43 5.29 -9.07
CA ARG A 63 -10.36 5.69 -7.65
C ARG A 63 -11.60 5.27 -6.85
N HIS A 64 -12.78 5.44 -7.44
CA HIS A 64 -14.06 5.08 -6.83
C HIS A 64 -14.11 3.58 -6.47
N VAL A 65 -13.57 2.71 -7.34
CA VAL A 65 -13.49 1.26 -7.11
C VAL A 65 -12.70 0.93 -5.84
N TRP A 66 -11.55 1.58 -5.65
CA TRP A 66 -10.75 1.38 -4.44
C TRP A 66 -11.44 1.89 -3.19
N GLN A 67 -12.14 3.02 -3.27
CA GLN A 67 -12.89 3.57 -2.15
C GLN A 67 -14.04 2.65 -1.74
N SER A 68 -14.79 2.11 -2.71
CA SER A 68 -15.82 1.11 -2.46
C SER A 68 -15.23 -0.18 -1.87
N ALA A 69 -14.13 -0.69 -2.42
CA ALA A 69 -13.45 -1.86 -1.86
C ALA A 69 -13.00 -1.63 -0.41
N MET A 70 -12.46 -0.45 -0.10
CA MET A 70 -12.10 -0.07 1.28
C MET A 70 -13.29 -0.09 2.24
N GLN A 71 -14.49 0.27 1.78
CA GLN A 71 -15.70 0.25 2.60
C GLN A 71 -16.20 -1.18 2.89
N ASN A 72 -15.81 -2.17 2.09
CA ASN A 72 -16.14 -3.57 2.33
C ASN A 72 -15.37 -4.20 3.50
N MET A 73 -14.41 -3.47 4.09
CA MET A 73 -13.63 -3.93 5.23
C MET A 73 -13.88 -3.05 6.45
N GLU A 74 -14.54 -3.62 7.45
CA GLU A 74 -14.81 -2.94 8.70
C GLU A 74 -13.52 -2.59 9.46
N GLY A 75 -13.51 -1.45 10.13
CA GLY A 75 -12.38 -0.99 10.95
C GLY A 75 -11.16 -0.48 10.18
N LEU A 76 -11.12 -0.60 8.84
CA LEU A 76 -10.02 -0.08 8.02
C LEU A 76 -9.99 1.46 8.08
N PRO A 77 -8.90 2.10 8.57
CA PRO A 77 -8.85 3.54 8.66
C PRO A 77 -8.79 4.18 7.26
N PRO A 78 -9.37 5.37 7.07
CA PRO A 78 -9.42 6.05 5.78
C PRO A 78 -8.02 6.36 5.24
N CYS A 79 -7.89 6.36 3.91
CA CYS A 79 -6.64 6.68 3.25
C CYS A 79 -6.20 8.13 3.58
N PRO A 80 -4.93 8.36 4.00
CA PRO A 80 -4.44 9.71 4.26
C PRO A 80 -4.52 10.60 3.01
N SER A 81 -4.87 11.89 3.16
CA SER A 81 -5.17 12.82 2.05
C SER A 81 -4.10 13.02 0.97
N LYS A 82 -2.84 12.62 1.21
CA LYS A 82 -1.74 12.69 0.23
C LYS A 82 -1.34 11.33 -0.36
N TRP A 83 -2.10 10.28 -0.05
CA TRP A 83 -1.83 8.92 -0.47
C TRP A 83 -2.89 8.47 -1.46
N SER A 84 -2.49 7.66 -2.43
CA SER A 84 -3.44 6.90 -3.22
C SER A 84 -3.88 5.66 -2.44
N GLU A 85 -5.14 5.28 -2.63
CA GLU A 85 -5.76 4.11 -2.03
C GLU A 85 -4.95 2.82 -2.33
N PRO A 86 -4.56 2.51 -3.58
CA PRO A 86 -3.72 1.34 -3.85
C PRO A 86 -2.38 1.35 -3.10
N ARG A 87 -1.74 2.52 -2.95
CA ARG A 87 -0.46 2.65 -2.22
C ARG A 87 -0.66 2.37 -0.73
N TYR A 88 -1.73 2.92 -0.15
CA TYR A 88 -2.07 2.72 1.26
C TYR A 88 -2.43 1.27 1.56
N LEU A 89 -3.24 0.64 0.71
CA LEU A 89 -3.58 -0.78 0.81
C LEU A 89 -2.36 -1.68 0.62
N SER A 90 -1.46 -1.33 -0.30
CA SER A 90 -0.19 -2.04 -0.43
C SER A 90 0.69 -1.92 0.82
N LEU A 91 0.64 -0.84 1.59
CA LEU A 91 1.39 -0.73 2.85
C LEU A 91 0.84 -1.71 3.89
N ILE A 92 -0.49 -1.76 4.01
CA ILE A 92 -1.22 -2.58 4.97
C ILE A 92 -1.07 -4.07 4.64
N PHE A 93 -1.45 -4.47 3.43
CA PHE A 93 -1.61 -5.88 3.07
C PHE A 93 -0.38 -6.52 2.42
N SER A 94 0.50 -5.74 1.80
CA SER A 94 1.69 -6.30 1.14
C SER A 94 2.83 -6.56 2.13
N LYS A 95 3.50 -7.70 2.00
CA LYS A 95 4.69 -8.08 2.79
C LYS A 95 5.98 -7.66 2.06
N THR A 96 6.01 -6.42 1.56
CA THR A 96 7.12 -5.88 0.75
C THR A 96 7.60 -4.55 1.30
N CYS A 97 8.90 -4.27 1.14
CA CYS A 97 9.49 -3.00 1.54
C CYS A 97 8.89 -1.85 0.71
N SER A 98 8.43 -0.79 1.38
CA SER A 98 7.83 0.39 0.73
C SER A 98 8.81 1.18 -0.14
N ILE A 99 10.12 0.98 0.06
CA ILE A 99 11.17 1.73 -0.64
C ILE A 99 11.77 0.91 -1.79
N CYS A 100 12.19 -0.33 -1.53
CA CYS A 100 12.89 -1.15 -2.52
C CYS A 100 12.06 -2.29 -3.10
N GLY A 101 10.82 -2.49 -2.65
CA GLY A 101 9.92 -3.54 -3.14
C GLY A 101 10.27 -4.97 -2.70
N LYS A 102 11.45 -5.20 -2.10
CA LYS A 102 11.87 -6.55 -1.68
C LYS A 102 10.93 -7.12 -0.61
N PRO A 103 10.66 -8.44 -0.60
CA PRO A 103 9.89 -9.08 0.46
C PRO A 103 10.48 -8.80 1.85
N THR A 104 9.62 -8.53 2.82
CA THR A 104 10.02 -8.32 4.22
C THR A 104 8.92 -8.73 5.17
N ARG A 105 9.30 -9.30 6.31
CA ARG A 105 8.41 -9.63 7.42
C ARG A 105 8.36 -8.55 8.50
N SER A 106 9.05 -7.43 8.30
CA SER A 106 9.00 -6.30 9.24
C SER A 106 7.59 -5.75 9.36
N ARG A 107 7.20 -5.31 10.56
CA ARG A 107 5.93 -4.60 10.80
C ARG A 107 5.87 -3.29 10.02
N VAL A 108 4.65 -2.83 9.77
CA VAL A 108 4.41 -1.46 9.29
C VAL A 108 4.78 -0.51 10.41
N ASP A 109 5.37 0.62 10.06
CA ASP A 109 5.41 1.78 10.94
C ASP A 109 4.23 2.68 10.63
N GLU A 110 3.33 2.84 11.58
CA GLU A 110 2.04 3.53 11.38
C GLU A 110 2.18 5.05 11.43
N VAL A 111 3.27 5.58 12.00
CA VAL A 111 3.50 7.03 12.06
C VAL A 111 4.22 7.51 10.80
N LEU A 112 5.30 6.83 10.42
CA LEU A 112 6.09 7.10 9.22
C LEU A 112 5.40 6.57 7.96
N LEU A 113 4.42 5.68 8.11
CA LEU A 113 3.70 4.98 7.03
C LEU A 113 4.63 4.24 6.08
N VAL A 114 5.53 3.42 6.62
CA VAL A 114 6.47 2.62 5.83
C VAL A 114 6.62 1.22 6.38
N ARG A 115 6.87 0.25 5.50
CA ARG A 115 7.41 -1.06 5.85
C ARG A 115 8.82 -1.14 5.31
N LEU A 116 9.83 -1.23 6.17
CA LEU A 116 11.24 -1.22 5.75
C LEU A 116 11.90 -2.57 5.99
N CYS A 117 12.59 -3.10 4.98
CA CYS A 117 13.55 -4.18 5.19
C CYS A 117 14.80 -3.67 5.93
N GLY A 118 15.61 -4.57 6.49
CA GLY A 118 16.83 -4.22 7.25
C GLY A 118 17.73 -3.23 6.51
N GLY A 119 18.13 -3.55 5.28
CA GLY A 119 19.01 -2.66 4.51
C GLY A 119 18.39 -1.30 4.13
N CYS A 120 17.06 -1.17 4.08
CA CYS A 120 16.43 0.15 3.91
C CYS A 120 16.31 0.91 5.23
N ARG A 121 16.14 0.19 6.35
CA ARG A 121 16.12 0.79 7.69
C ARG A 121 17.42 1.54 7.95
N ASP A 122 18.56 0.89 7.70
CA ASP A 122 19.89 1.45 7.97
C ASP A 122 20.20 2.67 7.08
N LYS A 123 19.68 2.68 5.85
CA LYS A 123 19.94 3.75 4.87
C LYS A 123 18.98 4.93 4.96
N ARG A 124 17.72 4.68 5.35
CA ARG A 124 16.64 5.66 5.22
C ARG A 124 16.21 6.27 6.54
N LEU A 125 16.62 5.71 7.66
CA LEU A 125 16.32 6.27 8.98
C LEU A 125 17.51 7.03 9.54
N MET A 126 17.20 7.94 10.45
CA MET A 126 18.14 8.54 11.36
C MET A 126 17.49 8.74 12.73
N PRO A 127 18.28 8.73 13.81
CA PRO A 127 17.82 9.10 15.15
C PRO A 127 17.20 10.49 15.17
N LEU A 128 16.12 10.67 15.94
CA LEU A 128 15.53 11.99 16.18
C LEU A 128 16.54 12.93 16.86
N GLY A 129 17.38 12.42 17.75
CA GLY A 129 18.38 13.20 18.49
C GLY A 129 19.50 13.79 17.64
N GLU A 130 19.64 13.36 16.38
CA GLU A 130 20.56 14.01 15.42
C GLU A 130 19.98 15.34 14.87
N LEU A 131 18.69 15.62 15.09
CA LEU A 131 18.07 16.87 14.67
C LEU A 131 18.08 17.92 15.79
N PRO A 132 18.09 19.22 15.45
CA PRO A 132 17.82 20.27 16.41
C PRO A 132 16.43 20.13 17.07
N ASP A 133 16.35 20.32 18.39
CA ASP A 133 15.14 20.08 19.20
C ASP A 133 13.89 20.83 18.69
N PHE A 134 14.05 22.02 18.13
CA PHE A 134 12.93 22.80 17.59
C PHE A 134 12.20 22.09 16.43
N LEU A 135 12.85 21.13 15.75
CA LEU A 135 12.26 20.33 14.69
C LEU A 135 11.46 19.13 15.20
N TYR A 136 11.61 18.70 16.46
CA TYR A 136 10.98 17.45 16.95
C TYR A 136 9.45 17.45 16.83
N SER A 137 8.84 18.63 16.90
CA SER A 137 7.40 18.83 16.71
C SER A 137 6.96 18.94 15.23
N LEU A 138 7.91 19.13 14.31
CA LEU A 138 7.68 19.37 12.89
C LEU A 138 7.90 18.12 12.01
N VAL A 139 8.68 17.17 12.50
CA VAL A 139 8.97 15.91 11.81
C VAL A 139 8.12 14.76 12.34
N HIS A 140 7.78 13.83 11.45
CA HIS A 140 7.19 12.56 11.85
C HIS A 140 8.29 11.66 12.42
N HIS A 141 8.08 11.12 13.62
CA HIS A 141 9.02 10.18 14.24
C HIS A 141 8.27 9.02 14.88
N SER A 142 8.94 7.87 14.97
CA SER A 142 8.37 6.65 15.56
C SER A 142 9.36 5.96 16.49
N THR A 143 8.83 5.45 17.60
CA THR A 143 9.54 4.58 18.55
C THR A 143 9.30 3.09 18.27
N ARG A 144 8.45 2.74 17.29
CA ARG A 144 8.07 1.34 17.02
C ARG A 144 9.03 0.62 16.07
N ILE A 145 9.91 1.33 15.37
CA ILE A 145 10.88 0.71 14.44
C ILE A 145 12.07 0.10 15.19
N THR A 146 12.60 0.83 16.17
CA THR A 146 13.77 0.44 16.96
C THR A 146 13.48 0.64 18.44
N ARG A 147 13.94 -0.30 19.28
CA ARG A 147 13.69 -0.26 20.74
C ARG A 147 14.47 0.81 21.51
N ARG A 148 15.47 1.45 20.88
CA ARG A 148 16.45 2.30 21.57
C ARG A 148 16.07 3.78 21.58
N GLU A 149 15.62 4.30 20.44
CA GLU A 149 15.34 5.73 20.27
C GLU A 149 14.30 5.98 19.19
N SER A 150 13.71 7.17 19.19
CA SER A 150 12.79 7.65 18.14
C SER A 150 13.52 7.81 16.82
N GLN A 151 12.97 7.25 15.75
CA GLN A 151 13.52 7.32 14.40
C GLN A 151 12.68 8.23 13.51
N VAL A 152 13.33 8.93 12.59
CA VAL A 152 12.71 9.72 11.53
C VAL A 152 13.13 9.21 10.16
N LEU A 153 12.32 9.47 9.13
CA LEU A 153 12.78 9.29 7.76
C LEU A 153 13.76 10.41 7.43
N ARG A 154 14.99 10.05 7.04
CA ARG A 154 16.07 10.99 6.72
C ARG A 154 15.63 12.04 5.69
N GLU A 155 15.02 11.59 4.59
CA GLU A 155 14.54 12.47 3.51
C GLU A 155 13.45 13.46 3.98
N ASP A 156 12.52 13.04 4.87
CA ASP A 156 11.48 13.95 5.39
C ASP A 156 12.08 14.94 6.39
N ALA A 157 13.01 14.50 7.23
CA ALA A 157 13.72 15.35 8.17
C ALA A 157 14.53 16.45 7.47
N GLU A 158 15.32 16.07 6.46
CA GLU A 158 16.10 17.00 5.63
C GLU A 158 15.19 18.00 4.91
N ALA A 159 14.09 17.52 4.31
CA ALA A 159 13.13 18.40 3.63
C ALA A 159 12.48 19.41 4.58
N VAL A 160 12.13 18.99 5.80
CA VAL A 160 11.56 19.88 6.82
C VAL A 160 12.59 20.89 7.29
N TYR A 161 13.84 20.46 7.54
CA TYR A 161 14.89 21.35 8.02
C TYR A 161 15.27 22.40 6.97
N ASN A 162 15.46 21.97 5.72
CA ASN A 162 15.76 22.88 4.61
C ASN A 162 14.65 23.92 4.43
N ARG A 163 13.38 23.49 4.49
CA ARG A 163 12.25 24.41 4.36
C ARG A 163 12.15 25.38 5.55
N TYR A 164 12.45 24.90 6.76
CA TYR A 164 12.49 25.73 7.96
C TYR A 164 13.53 26.85 7.81
N ASN A 165 14.76 26.52 7.43
CA ASN A 165 15.84 27.50 7.26
C ASN A 165 15.53 28.50 6.15
N GLN A 166 15.04 28.03 4.99
CA GLN A 166 14.65 28.89 3.88
C GLN A 166 13.61 29.95 4.29
N LEU A 167 12.56 29.55 5.03
CA LEU A 167 11.53 30.49 5.48
C LEU A 167 12.02 31.42 6.59
N ARG A 168 12.92 30.93 7.45
CA ARG A 168 13.54 31.74 8.50
C ARG A 168 14.43 32.83 7.91
N GLU A 169 15.18 32.52 6.85
CA GLU A 169 16.09 33.46 6.17
C GLU A 169 15.33 34.50 5.33
N TYR A 170 14.20 34.12 4.73
CA TYR A 170 13.37 35.04 3.94
C TYR A 170 12.83 36.24 4.76
N GLY A 171 12.79 36.13 6.09
CA GLY A 171 12.48 37.25 6.99
C GLY A 171 11.00 37.60 7.14
N ASP A 172 10.08 36.89 6.48
CA ASP A 172 8.64 37.04 6.70
C ASP A 172 8.19 36.18 7.89
N GLY A 173 8.13 36.81 9.07
CA GLY A 173 7.73 36.16 10.31
C GLY A 173 6.32 35.56 10.28
N ILE A 174 5.39 36.16 9.53
CA ILE A 174 4.00 35.68 9.44
C ILE A 174 3.96 34.39 8.63
N LEU A 175 4.59 34.37 7.46
CA LEU A 175 4.69 33.16 6.63
C LEU A 175 5.41 32.03 7.36
N PHE A 176 6.51 32.35 8.05
CA PHE A 176 7.28 31.38 8.81
C PHE A 176 6.44 30.76 9.95
N LEU A 177 5.81 31.58 10.79
CA LEU A 177 4.97 31.10 11.89
C LEU A 177 3.76 30.31 11.40
N GLY A 178 3.11 30.77 10.33
CA GLY A 178 2.00 30.06 9.70
C GLY A 178 2.40 28.69 9.16
N TRP A 179 3.57 28.57 8.54
CA TRP A 179 4.11 27.29 8.09
C TRP A 179 4.45 26.35 9.25
N VAL A 180 5.09 26.87 10.32
CA VAL A 180 5.41 26.09 11.52
C VAL A 180 4.14 25.52 12.15
N ASP A 181 3.12 26.35 12.36
CA ASP A 181 1.84 25.92 12.94
C ASP A 181 1.14 24.87 12.06
N HIS A 182 1.06 25.12 10.74
CA HIS A 182 0.51 24.16 9.79
C HIS A 182 1.24 22.81 9.84
N ARG A 183 2.58 22.83 9.92
CA ARG A 183 3.39 21.60 10.00
C ARG A 183 3.16 20.87 11.32
N LYS A 184 3.10 21.57 12.46
CA LYS A 184 2.74 20.97 13.77
C LYS A 184 1.38 20.28 13.72
N ARG A 185 0.36 20.94 13.16
CA ARG A 185 -0.98 20.34 12.99
C ARG A 185 -0.92 19.07 12.15
N ARG A 186 -0.16 19.08 11.05
CA ARG A 186 0.05 17.90 10.20
C ARG A 186 0.72 16.75 10.96
N THR A 187 1.77 17.02 11.73
CA THR A 187 2.48 16.02 12.54
C THR A 187 1.57 15.42 13.61
N ASN A 188 0.81 16.27 14.31
CA ASN A 188 -0.16 15.83 15.31
C ASN A 188 -1.29 15.00 14.70
N ASN A 189 -1.83 15.41 13.55
CA ASN A 189 -2.86 14.64 12.85
C ASN A 189 -2.34 13.26 12.40
N ARG A 190 -1.09 13.20 11.91
CA ARG A 190 -0.46 11.90 11.57
C ARG A 190 -0.37 10.98 12.79
N ARG A 191 0.06 11.49 13.94
CA ARG A 191 0.14 10.69 15.19
C ARG A 191 -1.23 10.23 15.67
N LYS A 192 -2.26 11.07 15.57
CA LYS A 192 -3.63 10.67 15.90
C LYS A 192 -4.12 9.55 14.96
N ASN A 193 -3.98 9.74 13.65
CA ASN A 193 -4.41 8.75 12.66
C ASN A 193 -3.62 7.44 12.76
N SER A 194 -2.35 7.48 13.18
CA SER A 194 -1.57 6.26 13.38
C SER A 194 -2.14 5.40 14.49
N LEU A 195 -2.77 5.97 15.53
CA LEU A 195 -3.36 5.16 16.61
C LEU A 195 -4.50 4.27 16.11
N GLU A 196 -5.33 4.78 15.22
CA GLU A 196 -6.39 3.99 14.59
C GLU A 196 -5.82 2.88 13.70
N LEU A 197 -4.75 3.20 12.96
CA LEU A 197 -4.04 2.20 12.15
C LEU A 197 -3.36 1.12 13.00
N ILE A 198 -2.80 1.49 14.16
CA ILE A 198 -2.21 0.54 15.11
C ILE A 198 -3.28 -0.45 15.59
N LYS A 199 -4.42 0.07 16.08
CA LYS A 199 -5.53 -0.77 16.56
C LYS A 199 -6.00 -1.76 15.48
N PHE A 200 -6.19 -1.25 14.26
CA PHE A 200 -6.61 -2.07 13.12
C PHE A 200 -5.58 -3.16 12.78
N LEU A 201 -4.30 -2.82 12.68
CA LEU A 201 -3.25 -3.78 12.34
C LEU A 201 -3.03 -4.82 13.44
N ASP A 202 -3.11 -4.42 14.71
CA ASP A 202 -3.00 -5.33 15.84
C ASP A 202 -4.19 -6.31 15.84
N ALA A 203 -5.41 -5.85 15.56
CA ALA A 203 -6.59 -6.72 15.43
C ALA A 203 -6.44 -7.74 14.29
N LEU A 204 -6.01 -7.30 13.09
CA LEU A 204 -5.72 -8.20 11.97
C LEU A 204 -4.64 -9.23 12.30
N GLU A 205 -3.59 -8.84 13.02
CA GLU A 205 -2.54 -9.77 13.43
C GLU A 205 -3.08 -10.83 14.40
N GLN A 206 -3.99 -10.46 15.32
CA GLN A 206 -4.64 -11.42 16.22
C GLN A 206 -5.54 -12.40 15.47
N GLU A 207 -6.39 -11.92 14.56
CA GLU A 207 -7.25 -12.79 13.74
C GLU A 207 -6.42 -13.81 12.95
N GLN A 208 -5.33 -13.38 12.33
CA GLN A 208 -4.41 -14.28 11.61
C GLN A 208 -3.74 -15.30 12.52
N ILE A 209 -3.44 -14.94 13.77
CA ILE A 209 -2.86 -15.87 14.75
C ILE A 209 -3.89 -16.94 15.12
N LEU A 210 -5.13 -16.53 15.43
CA LEU A 210 -6.23 -17.43 15.78
C LEU A 210 -6.51 -18.41 14.64
N GLU A 211 -6.73 -17.91 13.42
CA GLU A 211 -7.01 -18.74 12.24
C GLU A 211 -5.89 -19.77 12.01
N ARG A 212 -4.63 -19.33 12.13
CA ARG A 212 -3.47 -20.23 11.99
C ARG A 212 -3.44 -21.31 13.07
N ASP A 213 -3.83 -20.98 14.29
CA ASP A 213 -3.80 -21.92 15.41
C ASP A 213 -4.98 -22.91 15.33
N ASP A 214 -6.15 -22.47 14.86
CA ASP A 214 -7.30 -23.34 14.52
C ASP A 214 -6.92 -24.34 13.41
N LEU A 215 -6.27 -23.88 12.34
CA LEU A 215 -5.77 -24.75 11.27
C LEU A 215 -4.74 -25.77 11.76
N LYS A 216 -3.92 -25.43 12.76
CA LYS A 216 -2.99 -26.39 13.37
C LYS A 216 -3.72 -27.40 14.25
N ALA A 217 -4.73 -26.97 15.00
CA ALA A 217 -5.55 -27.85 15.83
C ALA A 217 -6.31 -28.86 14.96
N ALA A 218 -6.94 -28.41 13.88
CA ALA A 218 -7.64 -29.27 12.93
C ALA A 218 -6.74 -30.31 12.24
N ARG A 219 -5.44 -30.04 12.09
CA ARG A 219 -4.46 -31.01 11.55
C ARG A 219 -3.97 -32.04 12.57
N ARG A 220 -4.17 -31.79 13.86
CA ARG A 220 -3.75 -32.67 14.96
C ARG A 220 -4.86 -33.61 15.43
N ALA A 221 -6.12 -33.27 15.14
CA ALA A 221 -7.30 -34.10 15.34
C ALA A 221 -7.42 -35.13 14.22
#